data_AF-A0A3D9MWX3-F1
#
_entry.id   AF-A0A3D9MWX3-F1
#
_cell.length_a   1.000
_cell.length_b   1.000
_cell.length_c   1.000
_cell.angle_alpha   90.00
_cell.angle_beta   90.00
_cell.angle_gamma   90.00
#
_symmetry.space_group_name_H-M   'P 1'
#
loop_
_entity.id
_entity.type
_entity.pdbx_description
1 polymer ?
#
loop_
_entity_poly.entity_id
_entity_poly.type
_entity_poly.pdbx_seq_one_letter_code
_entity_poly.pdbx_strand_id
1 'polypeptide(L)'
;MRLKMVVQLLATIAACVCGSAQAHTRVGVMVGVPPPVMMAPPPMFYAEPLPVVVQSIQPIPTTVYVENAQTSPAVGSWWYCPATKKYYPYVKSCSSGWVEVPARPTGMK
;
A
#
# COMPACT_ATOMS: atom_id res chain seq x y z
N MET A 1 -32.78 -61.31 -32.87
CA MET A 1 -31.55 -61.94 -33.39
C MET A 1 -30.56 -60.95 -33.98
N ARG A 2 -31.01 -59.95 -34.76
CA ARG A 2 -30.14 -58.94 -35.42
C ARG A 2 -29.33 -58.05 -34.47
N LEU A 3 -29.91 -57.59 -33.36
CA LEU A 3 -29.21 -56.74 -32.39
C LEU A 3 -28.03 -57.46 -31.71
N LYS A 4 -28.20 -58.75 -31.35
CA LYS A 4 -27.14 -59.55 -30.75
C LYS A 4 -25.96 -59.75 -31.70
N MET A 5 -26.23 -59.91 -32.99
CA MET A 5 -25.20 -60.06 -34.02
C MET A 5 -24.42 -58.76 -34.24
N VAL A 6 -25.11 -57.61 -34.22
CA VAL A 6 -24.45 -56.28 -34.31
C VAL A 6 -23.58 -56.02 -33.09
N VAL A 7 -24.05 -56.36 -31.88
CA VAL A 7 -23.26 -56.21 -30.65
C VAL A 7 -22.03 -57.11 -30.66
N GLN A 8 -22.15 -58.34 -31.13
CA GLN A 8 -21.01 -59.27 -31.28
C GLN A 8 -19.98 -58.74 -32.30
N LEU A 9 -20.45 -58.20 -33.44
CA LEU A 9 -19.59 -57.63 -34.47
C LEU A 9 -18.85 -56.37 -33.99
N LEU A 10 -19.52 -55.49 -33.24
CA LEU A 10 -18.87 -54.31 -32.68
C LEU A 10 -17.82 -54.67 -31.62
N ALA A 11 -18.10 -55.68 -30.80
CA ALA A 11 -17.17 -56.14 -29.77
C ALA A 11 -15.88 -56.73 -30.38
N THR A 12 -16.00 -57.50 -31.47
CA THR A 12 -14.82 -58.06 -32.14
C THR A 12 -13.97 -56.99 -32.83
N ILE A 13 -14.61 -55.98 -33.44
CA ILE A 13 -13.89 -54.85 -34.06
C ILE A 13 -13.17 -54.02 -32.99
N ALA A 14 -13.81 -53.73 -31.86
CA ALA A 14 -13.21 -52.95 -30.78
C ALA A 14 -11.95 -53.62 -30.21
N ALA A 15 -11.93 -54.95 -30.09
CA ALA A 15 -10.77 -55.70 -29.62
C ALA A 15 -9.58 -55.64 -30.59
N CYS A 16 -9.82 -55.57 -31.92
CA CYS A 16 -8.75 -55.47 -32.92
C CYS A 16 -8.11 -54.08 -33.02
N VAL A 17 -8.77 -53.02 -32.51
CA VAL A 17 -8.26 -51.64 -32.55
C VAL A 17 -7.38 -51.31 -31.33
N CYS A 18 -7.27 -52.21 -30.34
CA CYS A 18 -6.38 -52.05 -29.20
C CYS A 18 -4.90 -52.22 -29.63
N GLY A 19 -4.31 -51.16 -30.18
CA GLY A 19 -2.86 -51.06 -30.37
C GLY A 19 -2.14 -51.07 -29.02
N SER A 20 -1.07 -51.86 -28.90
CA SER A 20 -0.22 -51.87 -27.71
C SER A 20 0.42 -50.50 -27.50
N ALA A 21 0.05 -49.82 -26.42
CA ALA A 21 0.70 -48.59 -26.00
C ALA A 21 2.09 -48.94 -25.44
N GLN A 22 3.12 -48.85 -26.28
CA GLN A 22 4.50 -49.09 -25.88
C GLN A 22 5.01 -47.88 -25.08
N ALA A 23 4.73 -47.86 -23.77
CA ALA A 23 5.27 -46.86 -22.86
C ALA A 23 6.75 -47.17 -22.58
N HIS A 24 7.64 -46.66 -23.43
CA HIS A 24 9.07 -46.67 -23.14
C HIS A 24 9.40 -45.46 -22.27
N THR A 25 9.94 -45.69 -21.08
CA THR A 25 10.55 -44.65 -20.27
C THR A 25 12.05 -44.64 -20.56
N ARG A 26 12.59 -43.48 -20.92
CA ARG A 26 14.03 -43.29 -21.11
C ARG A 26 14.57 -42.59 -19.87
N VAL A 27 15.56 -43.20 -19.23
CA VAL A 27 16.32 -42.58 -18.14
C VAL A 27 17.76 -42.47 -18.63
N GLY A 28 18.24 -41.24 -18.80
CA GLY A 28 19.62 -40.96 -19.22
C GLY A 28 20.47 -40.59 -18.01
N VAL A 29 21.62 -41.25 -17.87
CA VAL A 29 22.66 -40.85 -16.91
C VAL A 29 23.77 -40.19 -17.70
N MET A 30 23.96 -38.89 -17.48
CA MET A 30 24.99 -38.12 -18.16
C MET A 30 26.32 -38.22 -17.42
N VAL A 31 27.24 -39.02 -17.93
CA VAL A 31 28.59 -39.20 -17.39
C VAL A 31 29.51 -38.14 -18.00
N GLY A 32 30.22 -37.38 -17.15
CA GLY A 32 31.15 -36.34 -17.58
C GLY A 32 30.55 -34.94 -17.73
N VAL A 33 29.27 -34.76 -17.43
CA VAL A 33 28.69 -33.42 -17.28
C VAL A 33 29.18 -32.86 -15.93
N PRO A 34 29.96 -31.76 -15.94
CA PRO A 34 30.39 -31.13 -14.70
C PRO A 34 29.17 -30.56 -13.95
N PRO A 35 29.19 -30.55 -12.61
CA PRO A 35 28.12 -29.94 -11.84
C PRO A 35 28.00 -28.45 -12.18
N PRO A 36 26.80 -27.86 -12.03
CA PRO A 36 26.62 -26.44 -12.24
C PRO A 36 27.53 -25.65 -11.30
N VAL A 37 28.24 -24.67 -11.85
CA VAL A 37 29.05 -23.73 -11.07
C VAL A 37 28.13 -22.75 -10.37
N MET A 38 28.06 -22.83 -9.04
CA MET A 38 27.30 -21.89 -8.22
C MET A 38 28.22 -20.73 -7.83
N MET A 39 27.99 -19.56 -8.42
CA MET A 39 28.67 -18.33 -8.03
C MET A 39 27.93 -17.69 -6.86
N ALA A 40 28.57 -17.65 -5.69
CA ALA A 40 28.03 -16.93 -4.56
C ALA A 40 28.08 -15.42 -4.84
N PRO A 41 27.00 -14.67 -4.53
CA PRO A 41 27.03 -13.22 -4.67
C PRO A 41 28.09 -12.62 -3.72
N PRO A 42 28.77 -11.54 -4.12
CA PRO A 42 29.75 -10.88 -3.28
C PRO A 42 29.10 -10.36 -1.99
N PRO A 43 29.83 -10.34 -0.86
CA PRO A 43 29.31 -9.80 0.39
C PRO A 43 29.01 -8.30 0.23
N MET A 44 27.79 -7.91 0.58
CA MET A 44 27.37 -6.52 0.60
C MET A 44 27.72 -5.91 1.96
N PHE A 45 28.68 -5.00 1.98
CA PHE A 45 28.98 -4.22 3.17
C PHE A 45 28.03 -3.04 3.25
N TYR A 46 27.15 -3.06 4.24
CA TYR A 46 26.36 -1.88 4.59
C TYR A 46 27.26 -0.93 5.38
N ALA A 47 27.37 0.30 4.89
CA ALA A 47 27.95 1.37 5.67
C ALA A 47 27.01 1.66 6.84
N GLU A 48 27.56 1.63 8.06
CA GLU A 48 26.82 2.03 9.25
C GLU A 48 26.51 3.54 9.16
N PRO A 49 25.29 3.98 9.50
CA PRO A 49 24.96 5.38 9.47
C PRO A 49 25.87 6.15 10.42
N LEU A 50 26.45 7.26 9.93
CA LEU A 50 27.28 8.12 10.75
C LEU A 50 26.48 8.62 11.96
N PRO A 51 27.07 8.61 13.18
CA PRO A 51 26.40 9.14 14.34
C PRO A 51 26.10 10.63 14.13
N VAL A 52 24.82 10.99 14.22
CA VAL A 52 24.39 12.39 14.15
C VAL A 52 24.85 13.08 15.43
N VAL A 53 25.89 13.91 15.30
CA VAL A 53 26.27 14.84 16.36
C VAL A 53 25.19 15.91 16.44
N VAL A 54 24.33 15.83 17.46
CA VAL A 54 23.41 16.91 17.80
C VAL A 54 24.25 18.06 18.33
N GLN A 55 24.59 19.00 17.46
CA GLN A 55 24.95 20.34 17.91
C GLN A 55 23.77 20.83 18.74
N SER A 56 24.02 21.11 20.02
CA SER A 56 23.04 21.80 20.85
C SER A 56 22.60 23.03 20.09
N ILE A 57 21.34 23.02 19.67
CA ILE A 57 20.69 24.18 19.07
C ILE A 57 20.83 25.29 20.10
N GLN A 58 21.70 26.27 19.80
CA GLN A 58 21.54 27.61 20.34
C GLN A 58 20.06 27.92 20.17
N PRO A 59 19.31 28.21 21.26
CA PRO A 59 17.87 28.39 21.16
C PRO A 59 17.63 29.40 20.05
N ILE A 60 17.14 28.88 18.93
CA ILE A 60 16.53 29.67 17.88
C ILE A 60 15.56 30.52 18.68
N PRO A 61 15.63 31.87 18.64
CA PRO A 61 14.57 32.66 19.19
C PRO A 61 13.35 32.08 18.51
N THR A 62 12.54 31.35 19.29
CA THR A 62 11.27 30.87 18.81
C THR A 62 10.72 32.12 18.18
N THR A 63 10.41 32.08 16.88
CA THR A 63 9.39 32.97 16.40
C THR A 63 8.21 32.50 17.21
N VAL A 64 8.09 33.08 18.42
CA VAL A 64 6.90 33.13 19.21
C VAL A 64 5.92 33.46 18.13
N TYR A 65 5.14 32.45 17.73
CA TYR A 65 3.85 32.74 17.20
C TYR A 65 3.31 33.60 18.32
N VAL A 66 3.37 34.91 18.11
CA VAL A 66 2.45 35.82 18.75
C VAL A 66 1.15 35.34 18.13
N GLU A 67 0.62 34.24 18.68
CA GLU A 67 -0.79 34.08 18.87
C GLU A 67 -1.14 35.42 19.49
N ASN A 68 -1.56 36.33 18.61
CA ASN A 68 -2.07 37.63 18.96
C ASN A 68 -2.87 37.37 20.22
N ALA A 69 -2.54 38.01 21.35
CA ALA A 69 -2.97 37.64 22.71
C ALA A 69 -4.51 37.67 22.86
N GLN A 70 -5.14 36.78 22.13
CA GLN A 70 -6.53 36.60 21.83
C GLN A 70 -6.67 35.14 22.19
N THR A 71 -7.13 34.94 23.41
CA THR A 71 -7.51 33.65 23.98
C THR A 71 -8.04 32.74 22.88
N SER A 72 -7.43 31.57 22.71
CA SER A 72 -7.96 30.55 21.79
C SER A 72 -9.46 30.39 22.04
N PRO A 73 -10.31 30.36 20.99
CA PRO A 73 -11.75 30.39 21.19
C PRO A 73 -12.17 29.15 21.98
N ALA A 74 -13.23 29.26 22.79
CA ALA A 74 -13.68 28.15 23.60
C ALA A 74 -13.98 26.92 22.72
N VAL A 75 -13.86 25.72 23.28
CA VAL A 75 -14.13 24.46 22.54
C VAL A 75 -15.54 24.51 21.97
N GLY A 76 -15.65 24.59 20.64
CA GLY A 76 -16.93 24.74 19.95
C GLY A 76 -17.25 26.17 19.47
N SER A 77 -16.29 27.10 19.50
CA SER A 77 -16.40 28.46 18.95
C SER A 77 -15.33 28.75 17.89
N TRP A 78 -15.62 29.68 17.00
CA TRP A 78 -14.74 30.15 15.93
C TRP A 78 -14.55 31.66 15.98
N TRP A 79 -13.38 32.13 15.57
CA TRP A 79 -13.11 33.55 15.37
C TRP A 79 -13.62 34.01 14.00
N TYR A 80 -14.54 34.97 14.01
CA TYR A 80 -15.14 35.60 12.83
C TYR A 80 -14.75 37.07 12.74
N CYS A 81 -14.36 37.51 11.56
CA CYS A 81 -14.05 38.91 11.27
C CYS A 81 -15.25 39.59 10.58
N PRO A 82 -15.92 40.57 11.21
CA PRO A 82 -17.07 41.24 10.61
C PRO A 82 -16.70 42.14 9.42
N ALA A 83 -15.47 42.69 9.38
CA ALA A 83 -15.01 43.50 8.25
C ALA A 83 -14.88 42.71 6.94
N THR A 84 -14.32 41.49 6.99
CA THR A 84 -14.10 40.65 5.80
C THR A 84 -15.15 39.56 5.61
N LYS A 85 -16.01 39.35 6.63
CA LYS A 85 -16.99 38.26 6.70
C LYS A 85 -16.36 36.87 6.51
N LYS A 86 -15.17 36.69 7.06
CA LYS A 86 -14.40 35.43 7.00
C LYS A 86 -13.99 34.98 8.39
N TYR A 87 -13.66 33.70 8.49
CA TYR A 87 -13.20 33.08 9.71
C TYR A 87 -11.67 32.98 9.75
N TYR A 88 -11.10 32.87 10.94
CA TYR A 88 -9.73 32.43 11.09
C TYR A 88 -9.60 30.95 10.64
N PRO A 89 -8.52 30.52 9.97
CA PRO A 89 -7.29 31.24 9.58
C PRO A 89 -7.34 31.89 8.19
N TYR A 90 -8.50 31.89 7.51
CA TYR A 90 -8.64 32.43 6.16
C TYR A 90 -8.32 33.92 6.07
N VAL A 91 -8.46 34.63 7.19
CA VAL A 91 -7.98 35.99 7.36
C VAL A 91 -7.10 36.01 8.60
N LYS A 92 -5.86 36.51 8.48
CA LYS A 92 -4.89 36.52 9.59
C LYS A 92 -5.03 37.73 10.50
N SER A 93 -5.57 38.84 10.00
CA SER A 93 -5.78 40.07 10.76
C SER A 93 -7.14 40.68 10.43
N CYS A 94 -7.88 41.10 11.46
CA CYS A 94 -9.17 41.76 11.32
C CYS A 94 -9.08 43.19 11.85
N SER A 95 -9.27 44.19 10.98
CA SER A 95 -9.21 45.61 11.36
C SER A 95 -10.33 46.05 12.31
N SER A 96 -11.47 45.36 12.27
CA SER A 96 -12.63 45.60 13.14
C SER A 96 -12.57 44.85 14.47
N GLY A 97 -11.49 44.10 14.74
CA GLY A 97 -11.43 43.15 15.84
C GLY A 97 -12.17 41.85 15.54
N TRP A 98 -11.80 40.79 16.25
CA TRP A 98 -12.34 39.44 16.08
C TRP A 98 -13.54 39.21 17.00
N VAL A 99 -14.56 38.52 16.50
CA VAL A 99 -15.76 38.13 17.25
C VAL A 99 -15.79 36.61 17.39
N GLU A 100 -16.05 36.12 18.60
CA GLU A 100 -16.24 34.68 18.84
C GLU A 100 -17.68 34.30 18.47
N VAL A 101 -17.84 33.27 17.63
CA VAL A 101 -19.15 32.75 17.23
C VAL A 101 -19.19 31.24 17.43
N PRO A 102 -20.31 30.66 17.86
CA PRO A 102 -20.40 29.22 18.06
C PRO A 102 -20.29 28.47 16.72
N ALA A 103 -19.58 27.35 16.72
CA ALA A 103 -19.42 26.44 15.58
C ALA A 103 -20.75 25.84 15.12
N ARG A 104 -21.68 25.68 16.06
CA ARG A 104 -23.03 25.21 15.82
C ARG A 104 -23.99 26.38 15.98
N PRO A 105 -24.88 26.66 15.02
CA PRO A 105 -25.93 27.62 15.22
C PRO A 105 -26.80 27.16 16.41
N THR A 106 -26.77 27.91 17.50
CA THR A 106 -27.65 27.72 18.65
C THR A 106 -29.01 28.32 18.29
N GLY A 107 -29.77 27.62 17.46
CA GLY A 107 -31.08 28.06 17.01
C GLY A 107 -32.02 26.88 16.82
N MET A 108 -32.77 26.56 17.88
CA MET A 108 -34.18 26.21 17.68
C MET A 108 -34.89 27.56 17.53
N LYS A 109 -35.52 27.80 16.38
CA LYS A 109 -36.45 28.92 16.20
C LYS A 109 -37.86 28.44 16.50
#